data_AF-A0A965UMQ0-F1
#
_entry.id   AF-A0A965UMQ0-F1
#
_cell.length_a   1.000
_cell.length_b   1.000
_cell.length_c   1.000
_cell.angle_alpha   90.00
_cell.angle_beta   90.00
_cell.angle_gamma   90.00
#
_symmetry.space_group_name_H-M   'P 1'
#
loop_
_entity.id
_entity.type
_entity.pdbx_description
1 polymer ?
#
loop_
_entity_poly.entity_id
_entity_poly.type
_entity_poly.pdbx_seq_one_letter_code
_entity_poly.pdbx_strand_id
1 'polypeptide(L)'
;MTQTDFVFDRQESARRKERGMAVAADHASTLLTKAREIAVEIARNKGEVTTDDVSIELSRRGWPDCLGPAAGSIFKTKDWAFTGKFVNSTRITNHSRLLRVWKLR
;
A
#
# COMPACT_ATOMS: atom_id res chain seq x y z
N MET A 1 -3.94 41.10 -23.95
CA MET A 1 -3.64 40.29 -22.75
C MET A 1 -4.94 40.11 -21.99
N THR A 2 -5.64 38.99 -22.18
CA THR A 2 -6.88 38.67 -21.46
C THR A 2 -6.50 37.90 -20.20
N GLN A 3 -6.69 38.56 -19.06
CA GLN A 3 -6.53 38.00 -17.72
C GLN A 3 -7.65 37.00 -17.49
N THR A 4 -7.32 35.70 -17.44
CA THR A 4 -8.28 34.65 -17.14
C THR A 4 -8.51 34.62 -15.63
N ASP A 5 -9.68 35.09 -15.20
CA ASP A 5 -10.15 34.94 -13.82
C ASP A 5 -10.21 33.45 -13.45
N PHE A 6 -9.31 33.02 -12.57
CA PHE A 6 -9.34 31.69 -11.94
C PHE A 6 -10.44 31.67 -10.88
N VAL A 7 -11.70 31.58 -11.32
CA VAL A 7 -12.81 31.30 -10.40
C VAL A 7 -12.65 29.87 -9.91
N PHE A 8 -12.29 29.71 -8.63
CA PHE A 8 -12.23 28.42 -7.98
C PHE A 8 -13.63 27.79 -7.91
N ASP A 9 -13.89 26.86 -8.82
CA ASP A 9 -15.13 26.07 -8.80
C ASP A 9 -15.00 24.95 -7.76
N ARG A 10 -15.69 25.14 -6.64
CA ARG A 10 -15.74 24.20 -5.52
C ARG A 10 -16.37 22.86 -5.92
N GLN A 11 -17.39 22.87 -6.81
CA GLN A 11 -18.08 21.65 -7.21
C GLN A 11 -17.24 20.83 -8.19
N GLU A 12 -16.60 21.47 -9.16
CA GLU A 12 -15.69 20.81 -10.09
C GLU A 12 -14.44 20.28 -9.37
N SER A 13 -13.91 21.03 -8.38
CA SER A 13 -12.81 20.56 -7.54
C SER A 13 -13.20 19.34 -6.70
N ALA A 14 -14.41 19.32 -6.13
CA ALA A 14 -14.92 18.17 -5.38
C ALA A 14 -15.11 16.94 -6.27
N ARG A 15 -15.68 17.11 -7.48
CA ARG A 15 -15.84 16.02 -8.46
C ARG A 15 -14.50 15.45 -8.93
N ARG A 16 -13.51 16.31 -9.21
CA ARG A 16 -12.15 15.86 -9.59
C ARG A 16 -11.46 15.12 -8.45
N LYS A 17 -11.63 15.60 -7.21
CA LYS A 17 -11.14 14.91 -6.01
C LYS A 17 -11.79 13.54 -5.86
N GLU A 18 -13.11 13.45 -5.98
CA GLU A 18 -13.87 12.21 -5.84
C GLU A 18 -13.54 11.21 -6.96
N ARG A 19 -13.45 11.67 -8.21
CA ARG A 19 -13.00 10.85 -9.35
C ARG A 19 -11.54 10.38 -9.18
N GLY A 20 -10.66 11.26 -8.70
CA GLY A 20 -9.27 10.91 -8.40
C GLY A 20 -9.17 9.88 -7.28
N MET A 21 -10.00 10.00 -6.23
CA MET A 21 -10.10 9.03 -5.15
C MET A 21 -10.65 7.69 -5.62
N ALA A 22 -11.66 7.69 -6.51
CA ALA A 22 -12.25 6.47 -7.06
C ALA A 22 -11.26 5.71 -7.96
N VAL A 23 -10.55 6.41 -8.84
CA VAL A 23 -9.50 5.82 -9.69
C VAL A 23 -8.34 5.31 -8.83
N ALA A 24 -7.93 6.05 -7.80
CA ALA A 24 -6.92 5.59 -6.85
C ALA A 24 -7.40 4.37 -6.06
N ALA A 25 -8.68 4.29 -5.67
CA ALA A 25 -9.26 3.15 -4.98
C ALA A 25 -9.34 1.90 -5.88
N ASP A 26 -9.68 2.07 -7.15
CA ASP A 26 -9.77 0.98 -8.12
C ASP A 26 -8.37 0.40 -8.42
N HIS A 27 -7.38 1.26 -8.69
CA HIS A 27 -5.98 0.84 -8.81
C HIS A 27 -5.41 0.26 -7.50
N ALA A 28 -5.83 0.77 -6.34
CA ALA A 28 -5.45 0.24 -5.04
C ALA A 28 -5.99 -1.18 -4.81
N SER A 29 -7.14 -1.57 -5.40
CA SER A 29 -7.69 -2.92 -5.28
C SER A 29 -6.82 -3.96 -6.00
N THR A 30 -6.37 -3.65 -7.22
CA THR A 30 -5.48 -4.52 -8.01
C THR A 30 -4.11 -4.60 -7.34
N LEU A 31 -3.57 -3.45 -6.93
CA LEU A 31 -2.28 -3.39 -6.26
C LEU A 31 -2.30 -4.14 -4.92
N LEU A 32 -3.36 -3.98 -4.12
CA LEU A 32 -3.53 -4.71 -2.85
C LEU A 32 -3.65 -6.22 -3.08
N THR A 33 -4.33 -6.63 -4.16
CA THR A 33 -4.42 -8.05 -4.53
C THR A 33 -3.04 -8.60 -4.86
N LYS A 34 -2.26 -7.91 -5.69
CA LYS A 34 -0.86 -8.29 -5.98
C LYS A 34 0.02 -8.31 -4.74
N ALA A 35 -0.13 -7.32 -3.87
CA ALA A 35 0.60 -7.28 -2.59
C ALA A 35 0.28 -8.49 -1.70
N ARG A 36 -0.97 -8.95 -1.68
CA ARG A 36 -1.38 -10.17 -0.95
C ARG A 36 -0.78 -11.43 -1.54
N GLU A 37 -0.80 -11.58 -2.86
CA GLU A 37 -0.17 -12.72 -3.56
C GLU A 37 1.32 -12.81 -3.20
N ILE A 38 2.03 -11.68 -3.30
CA ILE A 38 3.45 -11.57 -2.94
C ILE A 38 3.68 -11.89 -1.47
N ALA A 39 2.83 -11.38 -0.56
CA ALA A 39 2.96 -11.67 0.87
C ALA A 39 2.90 -13.17 1.14
N VAL A 40 1.93 -13.87 0.53
CA VAL A 40 1.79 -15.34 0.65
C VAL A 40 3.03 -16.05 0.12
N GLU A 41 3.55 -15.64 -1.03
CA GLU A 41 4.76 -16.22 -1.63
C GLU A 41 5.98 -16.06 -0.71
N ILE A 42 6.21 -14.87 -0.19
CA ILE A 42 7.32 -14.60 0.73
C ILE A 42 7.18 -15.44 2.00
N ALA A 43 5.98 -15.47 2.59
CA ALA A 43 5.74 -16.23 3.82
C ALA A 43 5.86 -17.74 3.61
N ARG A 44 5.49 -18.29 2.45
CA ARG A 44 5.71 -19.72 2.12
C ARG A 44 7.19 -20.06 2.01
N ASN A 45 8.00 -19.14 1.49
CA ASN A 45 9.43 -19.37 1.27
C ASN A 45 10.27 -19.11 2.53
N LYS A 46 9.94 -18.09 3.33
CA LYS A 46 10.73 -17.63 4.47
C LYS A 46 10.08 -17.90 5.84
N GLY A 47 8.82 -18.31 5.87
CA GLY A 47 8.02 -18.49 7.09
C GLY A 47 7.42 -17.19 7.65
N GLU A 48 8.12 -16.06 7.51
CA GLU A 48 7.71 -14.75 8.01
C GLU A 48 7.78 -13.67 6.91
N VAL A 49 6.97 -12.62 7.05
CA VAL A 49 6.89 -11.51 6.09
C VAL A 49 6.50 -10.20 6.78
N THR A 50 7.04 -9.09 6.28
CA THR A 50 6.67 -7.72 6.67
C THR A 50 6.07 -6.94 5.51
N THR A 51 5.46 -5.80 5.81
CA THR A 51 4.99 -4.86 4.79
C THR A 51 6.13 -4.30 3.93
N ASP A 52 7.33 -4.17 4.49
CA ASP A 52 8.51 -3.70 3.74
C ASP A 52 8.98 -4.76 2.75
N ASP A 53 9.02 -6.04 3.14
CA ASP A 53 9.36 -7.14 2.23
C ASP A 53 8.43 -7.16 1.01
N VAL A 54 7.13 -6.99 1.23
CA VAL A 54 6.13 -6.93 0.14
C VAL A 54 6.36 -5.70 -0.74
N SER A 55 6.67 -4.55 -0.15
CA SER A 55 6.92 -3.32 -0.91
C SER A 55 8.17 -3.42 -1.77
N ILE A 56 9.25 -3.99 -1.23
CA ILE A 56 10.50 -4.24 -1.96
C ILE A 56 10.24 -5.18 -3.13
N GLU A 57 9.49 -6.25 -2.89
CA GLU A 57 9.19 -7.24 -3.92
C GLU A 57 8.23 -6.72 -5.00
N LEU A 58 7.27 -5.86 -4.66
CA LEU A 58 6.45 -5.12 -5.64
C LEU A 58 7.33 -4.26 -6.55
N SER A 59 8.22 -3.46 -5.95
CA SER A 59 9.17 -2.62 -6.69
C SER A 59 10.04 -3.46 -7.63
N ARG A 60 10.58 -4.58 -7.13
CA ARG A 60 11.40 -5.53 -7.90
C ARG A 60 10.66 -6.11 -9.11
N ARG A 61 9.34 -6.31 -9.00
CA ARG A 61 8.47 -6.83 -10.08
C ARG A 61 7.92 -5.73 -10.99
N GLY A 62 8.34 -4.48 -10.84
CA GLY A 62 7.88 -3.35 -11.66
C GLY A 62 6.49 -2.83 -11.29
N TRP A 63 5.97 -3.20 -10.12
CA TRP A 63 4.71 -2.66 -9.59
C TRP A 63 4.97 -1.42 -8.72
N PRO A 64 4.01 -0.49 -8.62
CA PRO A 64 4.09 0.60 -7.66
C PRO A 64 4.28 0.07 -6.23
N ASP A 65 5.33 0.51 -5.54
CA ASP A 65 5.67 0.11 -4.16
C ASP A 65 5.04 1.04 -3.10
N CYS A 66 4.21 1.98 -3.55
CA CYS A 66 3.51 2.98 -2.77
C CYS A 66 2.09 2.51 -2.40
N LEU A 67 2.01 1.42 -1.64
CA LEU A 67 0.74 0.90 -1.12
C LEU A 67 -0.02 1.89 -0.24
N GLY A 68 0.65 2.91 0.31
CA GLY A 68 0.04 3.94 1.14
C GLY A 68 -0.78 3.34 2.30
N PRO A 69 -2.00 3.84 2.56
CA PRO A 69 -2.88 3.27 3.59
C PRO A 69 -3.27 1.80 3.36
N ALA A 70 -3.21 1.31 2.11
CA ALA A 70 -3.57 -0.07 1.78
C ALA A 70 -2.55 -1.09 2.30
N ALA A 71 -1.32 -0.65 2.64
CA ALA A 71 -0.27 -1.50 3.18
C ALA A 71 -0.71 -2.22 4.48
N GLY A 72 -1.50 -1.53 5.32
CA GLY A 72 -2.08 -2.12 6.54
C GLY A 72 -3.22 -3.10 6.28
N SER A 73 -3.70 -3.24 5.05
CA SER A 73 -4.81 -4.12 4.66
C SER A 73 -4.35 -5.44 4.01
N ILE A 74 -3.05 -5.62 3.80
CA ILE A 74 -2.46 -6.86 3.27
C ILE A 74 -2.81 -8.03 4.19
N PHE A 75 -2.55 -7.88 5.49
CA PHE A 75 -2.65 -8.95 6.50
C PHE A 75 -3.99 -9.00 7.25
N LYS A 76 -5.02 -8.28 6.78
CA LYS A 76 -6.35 -8.27 7.42
C LYS A 76 -7.20 -9.51 7.11
N THR A 77 -6.69 -10.49 6.37
CA THR A 77 -7.39 -11.75 6.12
C THR A 77 -7.16 -12.76 7.25
N LYS A 78 -8.02 -13.77 7.34
CA LYS A 78 -7.97 -14.81 8.37
C LYS A 78 -6.75 -15.73 8.29
N ASP A 79 -6.02 -15.69 7.17
CA ASP A 79 -4.91 -16.59 6.86
C ASP A 79 -3.60 -16.18 7.54
N TRP A 80 -3.59 -15.02 8.20
CA TRP A 80 -2.40 -14.45 8.83
C TRP A 80 -2.45 -14.55 10.36
N ALA A 81 -1.28 -14.73 10.94
CA ALA A 81 -1.04 -14.61 12.36
C ALA A 81 0.11 -13.62 12.62
N PHE A 82 -0.11 -12.69 13.54
CA PHE A 82 0.95 -11.85 14.05
C PHE A 82 1.91 -12.71 14.88
N THR A 83 3.21 -12.63 14.64
CA THR A 83 4.20 -13.47 15.33
C THR A 83 4.54 -12.99 16.74
N GLY A 84 4.08 -11.80 17.13
CA GLY A 84 4.50 -11.12 18.37
C GLY A 84 5.74 -10.26 18.19
N LYS A 85 6.45 -10.37 17.06
CA LYS A 85 7.69 -9.62 16.79
C LYS A 85 7.42 -8.33 16.04
N PHE A 86 8.17 -7.30 16.41
CA PHE A 86 8.26 -6.06 15.63
C PHE A 86 9.67 -5.88 15.09
N VAL A 87 9.77 -5.29 13.91
CA VAL A 87 11.05 -4.88 13.30
C VAL A 87 10.95 -3.44 12.84
N ASN A 88 12.05 -2.69 12.87
CA ASN A 88 12.06 -1.36 12.28
C ASN A 88 12.03 -1.45 10.75
N SER A 89 11.21 -0.61 10.13
CA SER A 89 11.23 -0.43 8.67
C SER A 89 12.61 0.01 8.20
N THR A 90 13.07 -0.56 7.09
CA THR A 90 14.34 -0.18 6.45
C THR A 90 14.13 0.84 5.33
N ARG A 91 12.87 1.10 4.93
CA ARG A 91 12.53 2.11 3.93
C ARG A 91 12.70 3.53 4.48
N ILE A 92 13.47 4.36 3.76
CA ILE A 92 13.70 5.79 4.09
C ILE A 92 12.38 6.55 4.29
N THR A 93 11.38 6.26 3.44
CA THR A 93 10.06 6.93 3.45
C THR A 93 9.22 6.63 4.69
N ASN A 94 9.54 5.57 5.43
CA ASN A 94 8.76 5.14 6.59
C ASN A 94 9.35 5.63 7.92
N HIS A 95 10.49 6.34 7.89
CA HIS A 95 11.15 6.90 9.08
C HIS A 95 11.37 5.86 10.19
N SER A 96 11.81 4.65 9.82
CA SER A 96 12.10 3.55 10.77
C SER A 96 10.93 3.12 11.66
N ARG A 97 9.68 3.37 11.24
CA ARG A 97 8.47 2.94 11.95
C ARG A 97 8.48 1.44 12.24
N LEU A 98 7.93 1.06 13.39
CA LEU A 98 7.79 -0.34 13.79
C LEU A 98 6.78 -1.06 12.88
N LEU A 99 7.24 -2.15 12.28
CA LEU A 99 6.46 -3.06 11.45
C LEU A 99 6.19 -4.33 12.23
N ARG A 100 4.96 -4.84 12.09
CA ARG A 100 4.60 -6.16 12.56
C ARG A 100 5.17 -7.21 11.62
N VAL A 101 5.70 -8.28 12.19
CA VAL A 101 6.08 -9.48 11.45
C VAL A 101 4.90 -10.46 11.43
N TRP A 102 4.56 -10.94 10.24
CA TRP A 102 3.41 -11.82 10.01
C TRP A 102 3.87 -13.18 9.51
N LYS A 103 3.08 -14.21 9.80
CA LYS A 103 3.23 -15.54 9.22
C LYS A 103 1.89 -16.08 8.73
N LEU A 104 1.93 -17.02 7.80
CA LEU A 104 0.74 -17.79 7.45
C LEU A 104 0.34 -18.67 8.64
N ARG A 105 -0.97 -18.86 8.81
CA ARG A 105 -1.54 -19.82 9.75
C ARG A 105 -1.31 -21.26 9.28
#